data_AF-A0A915KTR8-F1
#
_entry.id   AF-A0A915KTR8-F1
#
_cell.length_a   1.000
_cell.length_b   1.000
_cell.length_c   1.000
_cell.angle_alpha   90.00
_cell.angle_beta   90.00
_cell.angle_gamma   90.00
#
_symmetry.space_group_name_H-M   'P 1'
#
loop_
_entity.id
_entity.type
_entity.pdbx_description
1 polymer ?
#
loop_
_entity_poly.entity_id
_entity_poly.type
_entity_poly.pdbx_seq_one_letter_code
_entity_poly.pdbx_strand_id
1 'polypeptide(L)'
;MFQVESTDPRFGSCSSPPCCLSFTRSAPVCNSTPRNQLNEQTAFIDGSQIYAFNSKMYLPFNQQTCSGPSSCPANFDAGDNRITIFVGLVAFHTLFLREHNRLVEKLQQINPHWGKDRIYE
;
A
#
# COMPACT_ATOMS: atom_id res chain seq x y z
N MET A 1 -9.56 15.31 16.98
CA MET A 1 -9.24 14.48 18.15
C MET A 1 -10.51 13.85 18.67
N PHE A 2 -10.41 12.64 19.21
CA PHE A 2 -11.51 11.97 19.91
C PHE A 2 -11.33 12.12 21.40
N GLN A 3 -12.33 12.67 22.09
CA GLN A 3 -12.32 12.77 23.54
C GLN A 3 -12.57 11.38 24.14
N VAL A 4 -11.78 11.04 25.15
CA VAL A 4 -11.86 9.79 25.90
C VAL A 4 -12.60 10.04 27.20
N GLU A 5 -13.47 9.11 27.58
CA GLU A 5 -14.13 9.14 28.88
C GLU A 5 -13.14 8.91 30.03
N SER A 6 -13.34 9.60 31.15
CA SER A 6 -12.46 9.48 32.33
C SER A 6 -12.48 8.08 32.96
N THR A 7 -13.52 7.29 32.70
CA THR A 7 -13.65 5.89 33.16
C THR A 7 -12.95 4.89 32.24
N ASP A 8 -12.40 5.30 31.09
CA ASP A 8 -11.69 4.38 30.19
C ASP A 8 -10.44 3.84 30.89
N PRO A 9 -10.31 2.50 31.05
CA PRO A 9 -9.24 1.90 31.86
C PRO A 9 -7.85 1.98 31.21
N ARG A 10 -7.75 2.40 29.94
CA ARG A 10 -6.49 2.46 29.19
C ARG A 10 -6.06 3.89 28.88
N PHE A 11 -7.02 4.75 28.53
CA PHE A 11 -6.76 6.10 28.01
C PHE A 11 -7.42 7.21 28.84
N GLY A 12 -8.17 6.87 29.89
CA GLY A 12 -8.86 7.84 30.77
C GLY A 12 -7.94 8.57 31.76
N SER A 13 -6.70 8.10 31.94
CA SER A 13 -5.70 8.70 32.83
C SER A 13 -4.62 9.44 32.02
N CYS A 14 -4.76 10.76 31.87
CA CYS A 14 -3.79 11.63 31.19
C CYS A 14 -3.36 12.81 32.07
N SER A 15 -2.20 13.39 31.79
CA SER A 15 -1.62 14.49 32.56
C SER A 15 -2.38 15.82 32.42
N SER A 16 -3.24 15.96 31.41
CA SER A 16 -4.01 17.18 31.15
C SER A 16 -5.39 16.83 30.58
N PRO A 17 -6.45 16.81 31.41
CA PRO A 17 -7.82 16.58 30.96
C PRO A 17 -8.33 17.73 30.06
N PRO A 18 -9.19 17.45 29.07
CA PRO A 18 -9.76 16.13 28.72
C PRO A 18 -8.77 15.25 27.93
N CYS A 19 -8.73 13.95 28.26
CA CYS A 19 -7.91 12.99 27.54
C CYS A 19 -8.41 12.84 26.11
N CYS A 20 -7.49 12.88 25.15
CA CYS A 20 -7.82 12.90 23.72
C CYS A 20 -6.92 11.94 22.94
N LEU A 21 -7.52 11.20 22.00
CA LEU A 21 -6.79 10.46 20.99
C LEU A 21 -6.63 11.29 19.72
N SER A 22 -5.42 11.25 19.16
CA SER A 22 -5.10 11.88 17.89
C SER A 22 -5.95 11.27 16.78
N PHE A 23 -6.61 12.13 16.00
CA PHE A 23 -7.38 11.72 14.84
C PHE A 23 -7.37 12.85 13.82
N THR A 24 -7.03 12.50 12.58
CA THR A 24 -7.00 13.39 11.43
C THR A 24 -8.06 12.94 10.43
N ARG A 25 -8.87 13.87 9.90
CA ARG A 25 -9.91 13.56 8.91
C ARG A 25 -9.25 13.27 7.55
N SER A 26 -9.82 12.34 6.78
CA SER A 26 -9.40 12.06 5.40
C SER A 26 -9.49 13.28 4.48
N ALA A 27 -8.70 13.31 3.41
CA ALA A 27 -8.74 14.36 2.40
C ALA A 27 -10.15 14.50 1.78
N PRO A 28 -10.69 15.73 1.63
CA PRO A 28 -11.96 15.96 0.96
C PRO A 28 -11.80 15.97 -0.57
N VAL A 29 -12.89 15.68 -1.28
CA VAL A 29 -13.00 16.00 -2.71
C VAL A 29 -13.13 17.53 -2.85
N CYS A 30 -12.28 18.16 -3.68
CA CYS A 30 -12.37 19.60 -3.97
C CYS A 30 -13.71 19.94 -4.63
N ASN A 31 -14.30 21.09 -4.29
CA ASN A 31 -15.57 21.59 -4.84
C ASN A 31 -16.78 20.66 -4.68
N SER A 32 -16.78 19.78 -3.67
CA SER A 32 -17.92 18.90 -3.34
C SER A 32 -18.71 19.44 -2.15
N THR A 33 -19.99 19.77 -2.36
CA THR A 33 -20.97 20.10 -1.32
C THR A 33 -22.22 19.23 -1.47
N PRO A 34 -22.57 18.37 -0.50
CA PRO A 34 -21.87 18.12 0.78
C PRO A 34 -20.47 17.50 0.60
N ARG A 35 -19.67 17.52 1.68
CA ARG A 35 -18.28 17.04 1.69
C ARG A 35 -18.22 15.53 1.40
N ASN A 36 -17.58 15.16 0.30
CA ASN A 36 -17.23 13.77 -0.02
C ASN A 36 -15.75 13.47 0.27
N GLN A 37 -15.42 12.18 0.34
CA GLN A 37 -14.04 11.68 0.54
C GLN A 37 -13.50 11.13 -0.79
N LEU A 38 -12.18 11.20 -0.96
CA LEU A 38 -11.50 10.62 -2.12
C LEU A 38 -11.19 9.14 -1.88
N ASN A 39 -11.33 8.33 -2.93
CA ASN A 39 -10.72 7.00 -2.97
C ASN A 39 -9.29 7.16 -3.52
N GLU A 40 -8.29 6.83 -2.71
CA GLU A 40 -6.87 6.89 -3.11
C GLU A 40 -6.43 5.67 -3.94
N GLN A 41 -7.32 4.68 -4.10
CA GLN A 41 -7.07 3.50 -4.92
C GLN A 41 -8.14 3.29 -5.99
N THR A 42 -7.91 2.43 -6.98
CA THR A 42 -8.95 2.01 -7.93
C THR A 42 -10.12 1.35 -7.20
N ALA A 43 -11.33 1.54 -7.72
CA ALA A 43 -12.53 0.88 -7.18
C ALA A 43 -12.70 -0.56 -7.73
N PHE A 44 -11.93 -0.94 -8.73
CA PHE A 44 -12.02 -2.22 -9.40
C PHE A 44 -11.21 -3.29 -8.65
N ILE A 45 -11.59 -4.56 -8.85
CA ILE A 45 -10.78 -5.70 -8.42
C ILE A 45 -9.82 -6.02 -9.58
N ASP A 46 -8.81 -5.18 -9.75
CA ASP A 46 -7.86 -5.19 -10.88
C ASP A 46 -6.41 -5.48 -10.46
N GLY A 47 -6.17 -5.74 -9.16
CA GLY A 47 -4.82 -5.95 -8.65
C GLY A 47 -4.03 -4.67 -8.45
N SER A 48 -4.68 -3.50 -8.42
CA SER A 48 -4.03 -2.21 -8.16
C SER A 48 -3.13 -2.24 -6.92
N GLN A 49 -3.49 -2.96 -5.86
CA GLN A 49 -2.64 -3.13 -4.67
C GLN A 49 -1.26 -3.75 -4.95
N ILE A 50 -1.10 -4.44 -6.08
CA ILE A 50 0.17 -5.00 -6.54
C ILE A 50 0.81 -4.06 -7.56
N TYR A 51 0.05 -3.60 -8.55
CA TYR A 51 0.59 -3.01 -9.76
C TYR A 51 0.60 -1.47 -9.81
N ALA A 52 -0.31 -0.79 -9.10
CA ALA A 52 -0.50 0.65 -9.30
C ALA A 52 -0.96 1.41 -8.04
N PHE A 53 -0.31 2.53 -7.77
CA PHE A 53 -0.75 3.51 -6.77
C PHE A 53 -0.48 4.92 -7.27
N ASN A 54 -1.45 5.85 -7.11
CA ASN A 54 -1.32 7.25 -7.55
C ASN A 54 -0.82 7.43 -9.00
N SER A 55 -1.40 6.68 -9.94
CA SER A 55 -1.01 6.69 -11.37
C SER A 55 0.45 6.31 -11.65
N LYS A 56 1.14 5.75 -10.65
CA LYS A 56 2.49 5.18 -10.80
C LYS A 56 2.35 3.66 -10.83
N MET A 57 2.85 3.06 -11.90
CA MET A 57 3.03 1.61 -11.94
C MET A 57 4.24 1.22 -11.09
N TYR A 58 4.04 0.26 -10.21
CA TYR A 58 5.10 -0.32 -9.42
C TYR A 58 5.57 -1.57 -10.15
N LEU A 59 6.72 -1.44 -10.82
CA LEU A 59 7.43 -2.57 -11.37
C LEU A 59 7.90 -3.49 -10.22
N PRO A 60 8.09 -4.80 -10.50
CA PRO A 60 8.62 -5.72 -9.51
C PRO A 60 9.89 -5.18 -8.84
N PHE A 61 9.94 -5.34 -7.51
CA PHE A 61 10.99 -4.90 -6.57
C PHE A 61 12.34 -4.63 -7.25
N ASN A 62 12.67 -3.35 -7.43
CA ASN A 62 13.96 -2.97 -7.99
C ASN A 62 15.05 -3.13 -6.91
N GLN A 63 15.75 -4.26 -6.91
CA GLN A 63 16.89 -4.53 -6.02
C GLN A 63 18.00 -3.45 -6.09
N GLN A 64 18.05 -2.63 -7.14
CA GLN A 64 19.01 -1.55 -7.28
C GLN A 64 18.73 -0.36 -6.36
N THR A 65 17.55 -0.26 -5.73
CA THR A 65 17.28 0.76 -4.70
C THR A 65 17.89 0.41 -3.34
N CYS A 66 18.33 -0.84 -3.14
CA CYS A 66 19.12 -1.22 -1.97
C CYS A 66 20.57 -0.74 -2.17
N SER A 67 21.05 0.17 -1.31
CA SER A 67 22.42 0.70 -1.35
C SER A 67 23.46 -0.23 -0.67
N GLY A 68 23.05 -1.44 -0.27
CA GLY A 68 23.91 -2.47 0.28
C GLY A 68 23.19 -3.42 1.25
N PRO A 69 23.87 -4.46 1.76
CA PRO A 69 23.29 -5.47 2.67
C PRO A 69 22.77 -4.89 4.00
N SER A 70 23.37 -3.78 4.46
CA SER A 70 23.04 -3.08 5.71
C SER A 70 22.22 -1.79 5.49
N SER A 71 21.98 -1.40 4.24
CA SER A 71 21.22 -0.21 3.86
C SER A 71 20.25 -0.57 2.73
N CYS A 72 19.40 -1.54 3.03
CA CYS A 72 18.13 -1.67 2.34
C CYS A 72 17.05 -1.40 3.39
N PRO A 73 16.65 -0.12 3.61
CA PRO A 73 15.37 0.09 4.25
C PRO A 73 14.37 -0.72 3.43
N ALA A 74 13.69 -1.68 4.06
CA ALA A 74 12.71 -2.52 3.40
C ALA A 74 11.49 -1.66 3.02
N ASN A 75 11.72 -0.72 2.10
CA ASN A 75 10.73 0.06 1.41
C ASN A 75 10.17 -0.89 0.38
N PHE A 76 9.18 -1.67 0.82
CA PHE A 76 8.38 -2.46 -0.09
C PHE A 76 7.63 -1.50 -0.99
N ASP A 77 8.13 -1.33 -2.19
CA ASP A 77 7.45 -0.61 -3.26
C ASP A 77 6.38 -1.52 -3.84
N ALA A 78 5.11 -1.13 -3.69
CA ALA A 78 3.96 -1.86 -4.19
C ALA A 78 2.85 -0.88 -4.57
N GLY A 79 1.83 -1.39 -5.25
CA GLY A 79 0.63 -0.63 -5.58
C GLY A 79 -0.28 -0.26 -4.40
N ASP A 80 0.18 -0.37 -3.15
CA ASP A 80 -0.54 0.18 -1.98
C ASP A 80 0.48 0.71 -0.95
N ASN A 81 0.28 1.95 -0.49
CA ASN A 81 1.17 2.61 0.47
C ASN A 81 1.11 2.04 1.90
N ARG A 82 0.20 1.11 2.17
CA ARG A 82 -0.03 0.48 3.49
C ARG A 82 0.55 -0.92 3.59
N ILE A 83 1.38 -1.32 2.64
CA ILE A 83 1.98 -2.66 2.57
C ILE A 83 2.63 -3.12 3.90
N THR A 84 3.19 -2.23 4.70
CA THR A 84 3.92 -2.55 5.96
C THR A 84 3.07 -2.54 7.24
N ILE A 85 1.74 -2.37 7.19
CA ILE A 85 0.91 -2.28 8.41
C ILE A 85 1.08 -3.50 9.33
N PHE A 86 1.19 -4.71 8.76
CA PHE A 86 1.55 -5.91 9.52
C PHE A 86 2.20 -6.96 8.61
N VAL A 87 2.96 -7.88 9.23
CA VAL A 87 3.77 -8.88 8.50
C VAL A 87 2.95 -9.78 7.55
N GLY A 88 1.71 -10.09 7.92
CA GLY A 88 0.83 -10.90 7.08
C GLY A 88 0.45 -10.19 5.77
N LEU A 89 0.26 -8.87 5.79
CA LEU A 89 -0.02 -8.10 4.58
C LEU A 89 1.18 -8.13 3.63
N VAL A 90 2.38 -7.88 4.15
CA VAL A 90 3.63 -7.97 3.38
C VAL A 90 3.79 -9.36 2.75
N ALA A 91 3.46 -10.43 3.47
CA ALA A 91 3.49 -11.78 2.93
C ALA A 91 2.52 -11.96 1.75
N PHE A 92 1.30 -11.42 1.81
CA PHE A 92 0.35 -11.47 0.69
C PHE A 92 0.86 -10.70 -0.54
N HIS A 93 1.34 -9.47 -0.37
CA HIS A 93 1.91 -8.71 -1.49
C HIS A 93 3.10 -9.45 -2.11
N THR A 94 3.97 -10.03 -1.28
CA THR A 94 5.12 -10.83 -1.75
C THR A 94 4.68 -12.07 -2.51
N LEU A 95 3.62 -12.75 -2.06
CA LEU A 95 3.08 -13.93 -2.73
C LEU A 95 2.57 -13.59 -4.14
N PHE A 96 1.75 -12.55 -4.25
CA PHE A 96 1.21 -12.13 -5.56
C PHE A 96 2.30 -11.64 -6.50
N LEU A 97 3.31 -10.93 -5.99
CA LEU A 97 4.46 -10.50 -6.78
C LEU A 97 5.25 -11.69 -7.33
N ARG A 98 5.53 -12.69 -6.49
CA ARG A 98 6.23 -13.91 -6.92
C ARG A 98 5.42 -14.70 -7.94
N GLU A 99 4.11 -14.76 -7.77
CA GLU A 99 3.22 -15.44 -8.71
C GLU A 99 3.19 -14.73 -10.08
N HIS A 100 3.15 -13.39 -10.10
CA HIS A 100 3.28 -12.63 -11.34
C HIS A 100 4.59 -12.95 -12.06
N ASN A 101 5.73 -12.91 -11.36
CA ASN A 101 7.03 -13.26 -11.95
C ASN A 101 7.05 -14.71 -12.47
N ARG A 102 6.45 -15.65 -11.74
CA ARG A 102 6.32 -17.05 -12.16
C ARG A 102 5.48 -17.20 -13.44
N LEU A 103 4.46 -16.36 -13.63
CA LEU A 103 3.64 -16.35 -14.85
C LEU A 103 4.39 -15.71 -16.02
N VAL A 104 5.05 -14.57 -15.80
CA VAL A 104 5.92 -13.89 -16.76
C VAL A 104 6.98 -14.83 -17.33
N GLU A 105 7.69 -15.56 -16.48
CA GLU A 105 8.72 -16.54 -16.90
C GLU A 105 8.12 -17.64 -17.79
N LYS A 106 6.97 -18.19 -17.42
CA LYS A 106 6.29 -19.22 -18.22
C LYS A 106 5.78 -18.67 -19.55
N LEU A 107 5.20 -17.47 -19.56
CA LEU A 107 4.71 -16.83 -20.79
C LEU A 107 5.87 -16.54 -21.75
N GLN A 108 7.03 -16.11 -21.25
CA GLN A 108 8.23 -15.88 -22.04
C GLN A 108 8.78 -17.18 -22.67
N GLN A 109 8.74 -18.30 -21.94
CA GLN A 109 9.15 -19.61 -22.45
C GLN A 109 8.26 -20.09 -23.60
N ILE A 110 6.94 -19.88 -23.47
CA ILE A 110 5.96 -20.26 -24.49
C ILE A 110 6.02 -19.31 -25.68
N ASN A 111 6.28 -18.02 -25.44
CA ASN A 111 6.33 -16.98 -26.45
C ASN A 111 7.66 -16.20 -26.42
N PRO A 112 8.77 -16.77 -26.94
CA PRO A 112 10.08 -16.11 -26.92
C PRO A 112 10.13 -14.78 -27.68
N HIS A 113 9.19 -14.56 -28.59
CA HIS A 113 9.10 -13.37 -29.43
C HIS A 113 8.29 -12.23 -28.79
N TRP A 114 7.64 -12.46 -27.64
CA TRP A 114 6.93 -11.38 -26.95
C TRP A 114 7.91 -10.42 -26.31
N GLY A 115 7.64 -9.12 -26.47
CA GLY A 115 8.37 -8.06 -25.78
C GLY A 115 7.96 -7.96 -24.31
N LYS A 116 8.76 -7.22 -23.52
CA LYS A 116 8.57 -7.07 -22.07
C LYS A 116 7.18 -6.56 -21.69
N ASP A 117 6.69 -5.53 -22.41
CA ASP A 117 5.38 -4.92 -22.12
C ASP A 117 4.24 -5.92 -22.32
N ARG A 118 4.31 -6.75 -23.36
CA ARG A 118 3.29 -7.77 -23.64
C ARG A 118 3.29 -8.94 -22.66
N ILE A 119 4.42 -9.22 -22.01
CA ILE A 119 4.49 -10.32 -21.04
C ILE A 119 3.99 -9.85 -19.67
N TYR A 120 4.04 -8.54 -19.43
CA TYR A 120 3.56 -7.91 -18.19
C TYR A 120 2.03 -7.75 -18.17
N GLU A 121 1.44 -7.33 -19.28
CA GLU A 121 -0.02 -7.13 -19.48
C GLU A 121 -0.76 -8.41 -19.87
#